data_AF-A0A1B0DF18-F1
#
_entry.id   AF-A0A1B0DF18-F1
#
_cell.length_a   1.000
_cell.length_b   1.000
_cell.length_c   1.000
_cell.angle_alpha   90.00
_cell.angle_beta   90.00
_cell.angle_gamma   90.00
#
_symmetry.space_group_name_H-M   'P 1'
#
loop_
_entity.id
_entity.type
_entity.pdbx_description
1 polymer ?
#
loop_
_entity_poly.entity_id
_entity_poly.type
_entity_poly.pdbx_seq_one_letter_code
_entity_poly.pdbx_strand_id
1 'polypeptide(L)'
;MSGKSSPRDVDLEAKLKEYFHHTTFRSKLQRDAIRTILKGKNDVFVSMPTGSGKSLCFQLPGVLQENKVTLVFSPLLALIKDQLDHLTKLRIRAESINSKMTTKERSEVFADLKSVRPSIRFLYITPEFAATWIFTELIEHMIKYNKVAYFVVDEAHCISQWGHDFRKDYLKLGDLRSKFPNIPWVALTATASREVVKEKKLLRDVCFM
;
A
#
# COMPACT_ATOMS: atom_id res chain seq x y z
N MET A 1 -0.73 32.65 2.52
CA MET A 1 -0.06 32.10 1.32
C MET A 1 0.85 30.97 1.75
N SER A 2 0.38 29.73 1.74
CA SER A 2 1.20 28.56 2.09
C SER A 2 1.59 27.88 0.78
N GLY A 3 2.84 28.07 0.37
CA GLY A 3 3.40 27.46 -0.82
C GLY A 3 3.45 25.95 -0.62
N LYS A 4 2.53 25.22 -1.24
CA LYS A 4 2.65 23.77 -1.39
C LYS A 4 3.87 23.54 -2.28
N SER A 5 4.95 23.04 -1.69
CA SER A 5 6.11 22.57 -2.44
C SER A 5 5.64 21.57 -3.50
N SER A 6 6.11 21.78 -4.72
CA SER A 6 5.91 20.83 -5.82
C SER A 6 6.45 19.46 -5.39
N PRO A 7 5.83 18.32 -5.78
CA PRO A 7 6.37 16.98 -5.55
C PRO A 7 7.79 16.77 -6.12
N ARG A 8 8.30 17.72 -6.91
CA ARG A 8 9.65 17.71 -7.50
C ARG A 8 10.75 18.19 -6.54
N ASP A 9 10.40 18.88 -5.45
CA ASP A 9 11.38 19.54 -4.55
C ASP A 9 11.49 18.86 -3.17
N VAL A 10 10.89 17.68 -3.01
CA VAL A 10 11.04 16.89 -1.78
C VAL A 10 12.43 16.28 -1.75
N ASP A 11 13.23 16.68 -0.77
CA ASP A 11 14.50 16.03 -0.44
C ASP A 11 14.21 14.62 0.12
N LEU A 12 14.25 13.64 -0.78
CA LEU A 12 13.94 12.24 -0.48
C LEU A 12 14.95 11.64 0.49
N GLU A 13 16.21 12.05 0.41
CA GLU A 13 17.28 11.61 1.31
C GLU A 13 17.06 12.14 2.73
N ALA A 14 16.68 13.41 2.87
CA ALA A 14 16.32 13.97 4.17
C ALA A 14 15.10 13.26 4.78
N LYS A 15 14.05 13.02 3.99
CA LYS A 15 12.84 12.33 4.44
C LYS A 15 13.08 10.86 4.77
N LEU A 16 13.95 10.20 4.02
CA LEU A 16 14.39 8.84 4.31
C LEU A 16 15.08 8.76 5.69
N LYS A 17 15.97 9.72 5.98
CA LYS A 17 16.67 9.80 7.27
C LYS A 17 15.72 10.13 8.41
N GLU A 18 14.78 11.05 8.19
CA GLU A 18 13.79 11.50 9.17
C GLU A 18 12.90 10.34 9.65
N TYR A 19 12.30 9.59 8.73
CA TYR A 19 11.28 8.59 9.08
C TYR A 19 11.79 7.16 9.19
N PHE A 20 12.84 6.79 8.45
CA PHE A 20 13.34 5.40 8.38
C PHE A 20 14.78 5.26 8.86
N HIS A 21 15.42 6.35 9.27
CA HIS A 21 16.81 6.37 9.78
C HIS A 21 17.84 5.76 8.83
N HIS A 22 17.55 5.80 7.53
CA HIS A 22 18.49 5.41 6.47
C HIS A 22 19.08 6.66 5.81
N THR A 23 20.36 6.59 5.45
CA THR A 23 21.06 7.73 4.81
C THR A 23 21.06 7.66 3.29
N THR A 24 20.86 6.46 2.72
CA THR A 24 20.89 6.22 1.28
C THR A 24 19.84 5.18 0.87
N PHE A 25 19.37 5.30 -0.39
CA PHE A 25 18.54 4.26 -1.01
C PHE A 25 19.39 3.05 -1.38
N ARG A 26 18.81 1.85 -1.28
CA ARG A 26 19.51 0.60 -1.64
C ARG A 26 19.78 0.47 -3.14
N SER A 27 18.99 1.13 -3.97
CA SER A 27 19.17 1.13 -5.42
C SER A 27 18.52 2.35 -6.08
N LYS A 28 18.95 2.66 -7.30
CA LYS A 28 18.29 3.66 -8.16
C LYS A 28 16.81 3.31 -8.41
N LEU A 29 16.50 2.04 -8.62
CA LEU A 29 15.13 1.55 -8.84
C LEU A 29 14.21 1.87 -7.65
N GLN A 30 14.68 1.68 -6.42
CA GLN A 30 13.92 2.02 -5.21
C GLN A 30 13.58 3.52 -5.17
N ARG A 31 14.58 4.38 -5.43
CA ARG A 31 14.38 5.84 -5.46
C ARG A 31 13.40 6.27 -6.57
N ASP A 32 13.56 5.70 -7.76
CA ASP A 32 12.70 6.01 -8.91
C ASP A 32 11.26 5.54 -8.70
N ALA A 33 11.06 4.39 -8.06
CA ALA A 33 9.74 3.91 -7.66
C ALA A 33 9.07 4.87 -6.67
N ILE A 34 9.76 5.27 -5.60
CA ILE A 34 9.25 6.23 -4.60
C ILE A 34 8.86 7.54 -5.27
N ARG A 35 9.73 8.10 -6.11
CA ARG A 35 9.46 9.35 -6.83
C ARG A 35 8.25 9.22 -7.75
N THR A 36 8.05 8.06 -8.37
CA THR A 36 6.90 7.82 -9.26
C THR A 36 5.60 7.73 -8.47
N ILE A 37 5.61 7.03 -7.33
CA ILE A 37 4.45 6.90 -6.44
C ILE A 37 4.07 8.28 -5.86
N LEU A 38 5.05 9.09 -5.44
CA LEU A 38 4.80 10.45 -4.94
C LEU A 38 4.12 11.38 -5.95
N LYS A 39 4.35 11.18 -7.26
CA LYS A 39 3.65 11.95 -8.29
C LYS A 39 2.15 11.66 -8.28
N GLY A 40 1.73 10.47 -7.85
CA GLY A 40 0.33 10.08 -7.68
C GLY A 40 -0.50 10.09 -8.95
N LYS A 41 0.14 10.03 -10.14
CA LYS A 41 -0.54 10.11 -11.44
C LYS A 41 -0.75 8.77 -12.13
N ASN A 42 0.15 7.83 -11.86
CA ASN A 42 0.19 6.55 -12.56
C ASN A 42 0.23 5.45 -11.51
N ASP A 43 -0.29 4.30 -11.90
CA ASP A 43 -0.04 3.09 -11.17
C ASP A 43 1.44 2.65 -11.33
N VAL A 44 1.95 1.92 -10.34
CA VAL A 44 3.37 1.55 -10.26
C VAL A 44 3.51 0.06 -9.98
N PHE A 45 4.28 -0.63 -10.81
CA PHE A 45 4.69 -2.00 -10.57
C PHE A 45 6.16 -2.05 -10.16
N VAL A 46 6.45 -2.69 -9.02
CA VAL A 46 7.80 -2.81 -8.46
C VAL A 46 8.15 -4.30 -8.33
N SER A 47 9.10 -4.76 -9.16
CA SER A 47 9.71 -6.09 -9.03
C SER A 47 11.11 -5.92 -8.47
N MET A 48 11.34 -6.40 -7.25
CA MET A 48 12.65 -6.37 -6.59
C MET A 48 12.81 -7.64 -5.72
N PRO A 49 14.02 -8.21 -5.59
CA PRO A 49 14.23 -9.39 -4.77
C PRO A 49 13.80 -9.20 -3.31
N THR A 50 13.56 -10.31 -2.61
CA THR A 50 13.36 -10.28 -1.15
C THR A 50 14.58 -9.68 -0.46
N GLY A 51 14.34 -8.89 0.58
CA GLY A 51 15.41 -8.17 1.27
C GLY A 51 15.97 -6.96 0.51
N SER A 52 15.50 -6.62 -0.69
CA SER A 52 15.96 -5.41 -1.41
C SER A 52 15.30 -4.09 -0.95
N GLY A 53 14.42 -4.15 0.05
CA GLY A 53 13.74 -2.97 0.60
C GLY A 53 12.49 -2.56 -0.18
N LYS A 54 11.71 -3.53 -0.67
CA LYS A 54 10.45 -3.31 -1.38
C LYS A 54 9.46 -2.45 -0.60
N SER A 55 9.27 -2.72 0.69
CA SER A 55 8.29 -2.01 1.50
C SER A 55 8.54 -0.51 1.55
N LEU A 56 9.81 -0.09 1.57
CA LEU A 56 10.19 1.33 1.55
C LEU A 56 9.65 2.06 0.31
N CYS A 57 9.50 1.36 -0.83
CA CYS A 57 8.99 1.94 -2.07
C CYS A 57 7.59 2.55 -1.88
N PHE A 58 6.73 1.91 -1.09
CA PHE A 58 5.38 2.42 -0.81
C PHE A 58 5.27 3.08 0.58
N GLN A 59 6.14 2.76 1.53
CA GLN A 59 6.04 3.30 2.88
C GLN A 59 6.55 4.75 2.96
N LEU A 60 7.70 5.07 2.34
CA LEU A 60 8.18 6.45 2.35
C LEU A 60 7.17 7.43 1.70
N PRO A 61 6.64 7.17 0.48
CA PRO A 61 5.61 8.04 -0.08
C PRO A 61 4.36 8.09 0.81
N GLY A 62 4.02 6.99 1.48
CA GLY A 62 2.79 6.87 2.26
C GLY A 62 2.82 7.78 3.47
N VAL A 63 3.99 7.88 4.12
CA VAL A 63 4.25 8.79 5.25
C VAL A 63 4.29 10.26 4.80
N LEU A 64 4.62 10.54 3.56
CA LEU A 64 4.67 11.93 3.05
C LEU A 64 3.29 12.46 2.61
N GLN A 65 2.27 11.60 2.49
CA GLN A 65 0.91 11.99 2.13
C GLN A 65 0.10 12.45 3.36
N GLU A 66 0.24 13.71 3.76
CA GLU A 66 -0.43 14.27 4.93
C GLU A 66 -1.95 14.04 4.93
N ASN A 67 -2.50 13.66 6.09
CA ASN A 67 -3.92 13.37 6.32
C ASN A 67 -4.50 12.25 5.42
N LYS A 68 -3.64 11.46 4.79
CA LYS A 68 -4.02 10.32 3.98
C LYS A 68 -3.45 9.01 4.51
N VAL A 69 -4.17 7.95 4.21
CA VAL A 69 -3.88 6.58 4.60
C VAL A 69 -3.56 5.75 3.36
N THR A 70 -2.49 4.97 3.44
CA THR A 70 -2.13 3.96 2.44
C THR A 70 -2.78 2.64 2.83
N LEU A 71 -3.50 2.00 1.91
CA LEU A 71 -4.10 0.69 2.15
C LEU A 71 -3.22 -0.40 1.56
N VAL A 72 -2.89 -1.40 2.35
CA VAL A 72 -1.97 -2.48 1.94
C VAL A 72 -2.66 -3.82 2.02
N PHE A 73 -2.87 -4.44 0.86
CA PHE A 73 -3.41 -5.79 0.75
C PHE A 73 -2.27 -6.80 0.82
N SER A 74 -2.29 -7.67 1.83
CA SER A 74 -1.22 -8.64 2.09
C SER A 74 -1.80 -10.02 2.44
N PRO A 75 -1.19 -11.14 1.97
CA PRO A 75 -1.83 -12.46 1.99
C PRO A 75 -1.70 -13.20 3.32
N LEU A 76 -0.79 -12.76 4.20
CA LEU A 76 -0.38 -13.50 5.38
C LEU A 76 -0.39 -12.59 6.61
N LEU A 77 -1.10 -13.01 7.65
CA LEU A 77 -1.12 -12.32 8.95
C LEU A 77 0.28 -12.18 9.57
N ALA A 78 1.16 -13.17 9.34
CA ALA A 78 2.54 -13.12 9.81
C ALA A 78 3.32 -11.96 9.15
N LEU A 79 3.20 -11.80 7.82
CA LEU A 79 3.82 -10.69 7.10
C LEU A 79 3.27 -9.34 7.55
N ILE A 80 1.95 -9.25 7.73
CA ILE A 80 1.31 -8.04 8.27
C ILE A 80 1.89 -7.71 9.65
N LYS A 81 1.97 -8.69 10.56
CA LYS A 81 2.54 -8.48 11.90
C LYS A 81 3.98 -7.98 11.83
N ASP A 82 4.83 -8.56 10.99
CA ASP A 82 6.21 -8.12 10.82
C ASP A 82 6.29 -6.67 10.33
N GLN A 83 5.41 -6.26 9.41
CA GLN A 83 5.34 -4.86 8.96
C GLN A 83 4.85 -3.91 10.06
N LEU A 84 3.84 -4.30 10.84
CA LEU A 84 3.35 -3.49 11.97
C LEU A 84 4.42 -3.32 13.06
N ASP A 85 5.11 -4.41 13.41
CA ASP A 85 6.21 -4.39 14.39
C ASP A 85 7.35 -3.48 13.91
N HIS A 86 7.66 -3.50 12.61
CA HIS A 86 8.66 -2.60 12.01
C HIS A 86 8.24 -1.13 12.05
N LEU A 87 7.01 -0.80 11.62
CA LEU A 87 6.50 0.58 11.59
C LEU A 87 6.34 1.16 13.00
N THR A 88 5.96 0.32 13.98
CA THR A 88 5.89 0.70 15.39
C THR A 88 7.25 1.15 15.93
N LYS A 89 8.33 0.44 15.59
CA LYS A 89 9.70 0.84 15.96
C LYS A 89 10.11 2.18 15.36
N LEU A 90 9.56 2.52 14.19
CA LEU A 90 9.75 3.81 13.52
C LEU A 90 8.77 4.90 14.00
N ARG A 91 7.92 4.60 14.99
CA ARG A 91 6.85 5.49 15.47
C ARG A 91 5.88 5.94 14.37
N ILE A 92 5.70 5.10 13.35
CA ILE A 92 4.72 5.31 12.29
C ILE A 92 3.49 4.48 12.65
N ARG A 93 2.36 5.16 12.91
CA ARG A 93 1.12 4.47 13.26
C ARG A 93 0.59 3.67 12.06
N ALA A 94 0.48 2.36 12.24
CA ALA A 94 -0.09 1.44 11.28
C ALA A 94 -0.99 0.46 12.02
N GLU A 95 -2.08 0.06 11.38
CA GLU A 95 -3.04 -0.89 11.94
C GLU A 95 -3.33 -1.98 10.92
N SER A 96 -3.92 -3.08 11.37
CA SER A 96 -4.50 -4.07 10.46
C SER A 96 -5.98 -4.25 10.70
N ILE A 97 -6.71 -4.70 9.68
CA ILE A 97 -8.05 -5.26 9.84
C ILE A 97 -8.04 -6.69 9.31
N ASN A 98 -8.40 -7.62 10.18
CA ASN A 98 -8.49 -9.04 9.86
C ASN A 98 -9.61 -9.72 10.65
N SER A 99 -9.86 -10.99 10.35
CA SER A 99 -10.94 -11.79 10.95
C SER A 99 -10.74 -12.10 12.43
N LYS A 100 -9.52 -11.94 12.98
CA LYS A 100 -9.22 -12.24 14.39
C LYS A 100 -9.49 -11.07 15.34
N MET A 101 -9.70 -9.87 14.82
CA MET A 101 -9.99 -8.70 15.64
C MET A 101 -11.39 -8.76 16.25
N THR A 102 -11.49 -8.35 17.50
CA THR A 102 -12.77 -8.11 18.17
C THR A 102 -13.52 -6.96 17.53
N THR A 103 -14.84 -6.92 17.75
CA THR A 103 -15.69 -5.81 17.29
C THR A 103 -15.23 -4.46 17.85
N LYS A 104 -14.71 -4.45 19.09
CA LYS A 104 -14.22 -3.23 19.74
C LYS A 104 -12.96 -2.70 19.06
N GLU A 105 -11.94 -3.52 18.88
CA GLU A 105 -10.69 -3.12 18.21
C GLU A 105 -10.96 -2.63 16.78
N ARG A 106 -11.84 -3.33 16.05
CA ARG A 106 -12.24 -2.90 14.70
C ARG A 106 -12.93 -1.54 14.72
N SER A 107 -13.82 -1.31 15.68
CA SER A 107 -14.53 -0.04 15.83
C SER A 107 -13.57 1.12 16.10
N GLU A 108 -12.53 0.90 16.92
CA GLU A 108 -11.51 1.91 17.21
C GLU A 108 -10.69 2.30 15.97
N VAL A 109 -10.28 1.31 15.17
CA VAL A 109 -9.61 1.56 13.88
C VAL A 109 -10.53 2.34 12.94
N PHE A 110 -11.80 1.95 12.85
CA PHE A 110 -12.77 2.62 11.98
C PHE A 110 -13.03 4.06 12.41
N ALA A 111 -13.08 4.32 13.73
CA ALA A 111 -13.24 5.66 14.27
C ALA A 111 -12.07 6.57 13.89
N ASP A 112 -10.83 6.10 14.00
CA ASP A 112 -9.65 6.87 13.56
C ASP A 112 -9.69 7.16 12.05
N LEU A 113 -9.95 6.15 11.22
CA LEU A 113 -10.01 6.31 9.76
C LEU A 113 -11.15 7.25 9.31
N LYS A 114 -12.26 7.29 10.05
CA LYS A 114 -13.38 8.20 9.79
C LYS A 114 -13.16 9.60 10.37
N SER A 115 -12.24 9.78 11.33
CA SER A 115 -11.93 11.07 11.95
C SER A 115 -11.44 12.12 10.94
N VAL A 116 -11.53 13.40 11.28
CA VAL A 116 -11.14 14.52 10.38
C VAL A 116 -9.67 14.40 9.95
N ARG A 117 -8.80 13.99 10.86
CA ARG A 117 -7.37 13.77 10.62
C ARG A 117 -6.96 12.40 11.14
N PRO A 118 -7.05 11.35 10.31
CA PRO A 118 -6.61 10.01 10.70
C PRO A 118 -5.16 10.05 11.13
N SER A 119 -4.87 9.39 12.26
CA SER A 119 -3.50 9.26 12.72
C SER A 119 -2.83 8.00 12.16
N ILE A 120 -3.62 7.01 11.73
CA ILE A 120 -3.16 5.82 11.01
C ILE A 120 -2.61 6.23 9.63
N ARG A 121 -1.38 5.79 9.31
CA ARG A 121 -0.74 6.03 8.00
C ARG A 121 -0.81 4.83 7.07
N PHE A 122 -0.79 3.63 7.64
CA PHE A 122 -0.91 2.37 6.89
C PHE A 122 -1.99 1.51 7.50
N LEU A 123 -2.89 1.02 6.64
CA LEU A 123 -3.90 0.04 7.02
C LEU A 123 -3.65 -1.24 6.24
N TYR A 124 -3.20 -2.28 6.94
CA TYR A 124 -2.98 -3.61 6.37
C TYR A 124 -4.26 -4.43 6.40
N ILE A 125 -4.64 -5.00 5.26
CA ILE A 125 -5.92 -5.67 5.06
C ILE A 125 -5.65 -7.01 4.38
N THR A 126 -6.35 -8.05 4.80
CA THR A 126 -6.33 -9.31 4.07
C THR A 126 -7.30 -9.23 2.87
N PRO A 127 -7.00 -9.84 1.71
CA PRO A 127 -7.86 -9.77 0.53
C PRO A 127 -9.30 -10.24 0.79
N GLU A 128 -9.49 -11.19 1.70
CA GLU A 128 -10.80 -11.70 2.10
C GLU A 128 -11.64 -10.60 2.75
N PHE A 129 -11.03 -9.78 3.62
CA PHE A 129 -11.71 -8.65 4.25
C PHE A 129 -11.98 -7.52 3.25
N ALA A 130 -11.07 -7.28 2.31
CA ALA A 130 -11.21 -6.27 1.27
C ALA A 130 -12.45 -6.49 0.38
N ALA A 131 -12.92 -7.73 0.26
CA ALA A 131 -14.12 -8.08 -0.50
C ALA A 131 -15.44 -7.88 0.27
N THR A 132 -15.40 -7.42 1.53
CA THR A 132 -16.61 -7.24 2.35
C THR A 132 -17.30 -5.91 2.07
N TRP A 133 -18.63 -5.88 2.28
CA TRP A 133 -19.40 -4.63 2.20
C TRP A 133 -18.92 -3.59 3.23
N ILE A 134 -18.55 -4.06 4.42
CA ILE A 134 -18.04 -3.22 5.53
C ILE A 134 -16.79 -2.45 5.10
N PHE A 135 -15.85 -3.13 4.44
CA PHE A 135 -14.66 -2.49 3.90
C PHE A 135 -15.02 -1.50 2.79
N THR A 136 -15.93 -1.90 1.89
CA THR A 136 -16.38 -1.05 0.79
C THR A 136 -16.92 0.30 1.28
N GLU A 137 -17.80 0.29 2.29
CA GLU A 137 -18.33 1.53 2.87
C GLU A 137 -17.26 2.41 3.52
N LEU A 138 -16.31 1.79 4.23
CA LEU A 138 -15.18 2.51 4.82
C LEU A 138 -14.38 3.24 3.74
N ILE A 139 -14.12 2.57 2.61
CA ILE A 139 -13.35 3.15 1.50
C ILE A 139 -14.13 4.26 0.81
N GLU A 140 -15.42 4.08 0.54
CA GLU A 140 -16.26 5.14 -0.01
C GLU A 140 -16.25 6.40 0.87
N HIS A 141 -16.35 6.23 2.18
CA HIS A 141 -16.23 7.33 3.13
C HIS A 141 -14.84 8.00 3.06
N MET A 142 -13.76 7.22 3.10
CA MET A 142 -12.40 7.78 3.03
C MET A 142 -12.15 8.52 1.71
N ILE A 143 -12.63 7.99 0.58
CA ILE A 143 -12.50 8.62 -0.73
C ILE A 143 -13.31 9.92 -0.80
N LYS A 144 -14.56 9.92 -0.30
CA LYS A 144 -15.41 11.11 -0.23
C LYS A 144 -14.71 12.29 0.46
N TYR A 145 -13.89 12.00 1.48
CA TYR A 145 -13.13 13.02 2.22
C TYR A 145 -11.65 13.11 1.82
N ASN A 146 -11.25 12.54 0.67
CA ASN A 146 -9.89 12.57 0.12
C ASN A 146 -8.81 12.08 1.12
N LYS A 147 -9.13 11.03 1.89
CA LYS A 147 -8.25 10.42 2.91
C LYS A 147 -7.47 9.21 2.39
N VAL A 148 -7.69 8.78 1.16
CA VAL A 148 -6.92 7.68 0.55
C VAL A 148 -5.71 8.24 -0.19
N ALA A 149 -4.53 7.69 0.11
CA ALA A 149 -3.30 8.00 -0.62
C ALA A 149 -3.24 7.20 -1.92
N TYR A 150 -3.16 5.87 -1.78
CA TYR A 150 -3.12 4.90 -2.87
C TYR A 150 -3.32 3.49 -2.27
N PHE A 151 -3.55 2.52 -3.15
CA PHE A 151 -3.65 1.12 -2.80
C PHE A 151 -2.35 0.39 -3.08
N VAL A 152 -1.99 -0.55 -2.22
CA VAL A 152 -0.79 -1.36 -2.33
C VAL A 152 -1.19 -2.82 -2.37
N VAL A 153 -0.68 -3.56 -3.34
CA VAL A 153 -0.84 -5.01 -3.46
C VAL A 153 0.52 -5.64 -3.18
N ASP A 154 0.67 -6.19 -1.98
CA ASP A 154 1.87 -6.90 -1.56
C ASP A 154 1.79 -8.37 -1.99
N GLU A 155 2.96 -8.96 -2.24
CA GLU A 155 3.10 -10.29 -2.84
C GLU A 155 2.20 -10.51 -4.06
N ALA A 156 2.29 -9.57 -5.00
CA ALA A 156 1.45 -9.52 -6.19
C ALA A 156 1.57 -10.77 -7.11
N HIS A 157 2.58 -11.62 -6.89
CA HIS A 157 2.68 -12.93 -7.55
C HIS A 157 1.53 -13.88 -7.15
N CYS A 158 0.92 -13.70 -5.96
CA CYS A 158 -0.22 -14.49 -5.49
C CYS A 158 -1.48 -14.37 -6.38
N ILE A 159 -1.54 -13.36 -7.25
CA ILE A 159 -2.65 -13.18 -8.21
C ILE A 159 -2.55 -14.21 -9.35
N SER A 160 -1.33 -14.61 -9.71
CA SER A 160 -1.09 -15.51 -10.84
C SER A 160 -1.47 -16.94 -10.48
N GLN A 161 -2.44 -17.51 -11.22
CA GLN A 161 -2.80 -18.93 -11.14
C GLN A 161 -1.66 -19.88 -11.49
N TRP A 162 -0.58 -19.35 -12.09
CA TRP A 162 0.62 -20.09 -12.47
C TRP A 162 1.71 -20.02 -11.40
N GLY A 163 1.55 -19.18 -10.37
CA GLY A 163 2.43 -19.15 -9.21
C GLY A 163 2.06 -20.25 -8.22
N HIS A 164 3.06 -20.82 -7.54
CA HIS A 164 2.85 -21.84 -6.51
C HIS A 164 2.02 -21.35 -5.31
N ASP A 165 1.92 -20.02 -5.13
CA ASP A 165 1.22 -19.36 -4.01
C ASP A 165 -0.08 -18.64 -4.43
N PHE A 166 -0.81 -19.18 -5.41
CA PHE A 166 -2.07 -18.59 -5.89
C PHE A 166 -3.10 -18.39 -4.75
N ARG A 167 -3.66 -17.18 -4.68
CA ARG A 167 -4.70 -16.78 -3.72
C ARG A 167 -5.92 -16.23 -4.45
N LYS A 168 -7.00 -17.02 -4.53
CA LYS A 168 -8.24 -16.65 -5.23
C LYS A 168 -8.84 -15.32 -4.74
N ASP A 169 -8.68 -14.99 -3.47
CA ASP A 169 -9.22 -13.75 -2.88
C ASP A 169 -8.57 -12.48 -3.43
N TYR A 170 -7.35 -12.54 -3.99
CA TYR A 170 -6.77 -11.39 -4.68
C TYR A 170 -7.53 -11.01 -5.97
N LEU A 171 -8.21 -11.96 -6.61
CA LEU A 171 -9.01 -11.66 -7.80
C LEU A 171 -10.15 -10.68 -7.48
N LYS A 172 -10.63 -10.68 -6.23
CA LYS A 172 -11.68 -9.76 -5.76
C LYS A 172 -11.20 -8.32 -5.67
N LEU A 173 -9.88 -8.08 -5.69
CA LEU A 173 -9.33 -6.72 -5.77
C LEU A 173 -9.65 -6.06 -7.13
N GLY A 174 -9.92 -6.84 -8.18
CA GLY A 174 -10.35 -6.29 -9.48
C GLY A 174 -11.67 -5.53 -9.40
N ASP A 175 -12.60 -5.96 -8.55
CA ASP A 175 -13.85 -5.26 -8.30
C ASP A 175 -13.59 -3.90 -7.63
N LEU A 176 -12.64 -3.87 -6.68
CA LEU A 176 -12.20 -2.65 -6.00
C LEU A 176 -11.54 -1.66 -6.98
N ARG A 177 -10.70 -2.15 -7.90
CA ARG A 177 -10.09 -1.33 -8.96
C ARG A 177 -11.16 -0.73 -9.87
N SER A 178 -12.12 -1.54 -10.29
CA SER A 178 -13.23 -1.09 -11.16
C SER A 178 -14.09 -0.03 -10.50
N LYS A 179 -14.31 -0.15 -9.18
CA LYS A 179 -15.09 0.81 -8.39
C LYS A 179 -14.35 2.12 -8.11
N PHE A 180 -13.02 2.07 -7.96
CA PHE A 180 -12.20 3.22 -7.59
C PHE A 180 -11.02 3.44 -8.56
N PRO A 181 -11.30 3.73 -9.85
CA PRO A 181 -10.27 3.82 -10.89
C PRO A 181 -9.32 5.02 -10.73
N ASN A 182 -9.73 6.04 -9.98
CA ASN A 182 -8.95 7.28 -9.78
C ASN A 182 -7.92 7.19 -8.65
N ILE A 183 -7.92 6.10 -7.88
CA ILE A 183 -6.93 5.88 -6.81
C ILE A 183 -5.73 5.17 -7.43
N PRO A 184 -4.49 5.67 -7.29
CA PRO A 184 -3.31 4.99 -7.80
C PRO A 184 -3.08 3.63 -7.11
N TRP A 185 -2.57 2.65 -7.85
CA TRP A 185 -2.21 1.32 -7.35
C TRP A 185 -0.70 1.11 -7.41
N VAL A 186 -0.16 0.47 -6.38
CA VAL A 186 1.23 0.05 -6.30
C VAL A 186 1.28 -1.45 -6.08
N ALA A 187 1.72 -2.22 -7.07
CA ALA A 187 1.88 -3.66 -6.92
C ALA A 187 3.36 -4.03 -6.76
N LEU A 188 3.67 -4.85 -5.75
CA LEU A 188 5.03 -5.28 -5.44
C LEU A 188 5.16 -6.80 -5.51
N THR A 189 6.25 -7.28 -6.10
CA THR A 189 6.58 -8.72 -6.11
C THR A 189 8.07 -8.96 -5.90
N ALA A 190 8.40 -10.07 -5.24
CA ALA A 190 9.77 -10.56 -5.09
C ALA A 190 10.35 -11.16 -6.37
N THR A 191 9.49 -11.65 -7.26
CA THR A 191 9.88 -12.55 -8.35
C THR A 191 10.22 -11.77 -9.62
N ALA A 192 11.37 -12.08 -10.21
CA ALA A 192 11.90 -11.48 -11.44
C ALA A 192 12.03 -12.52 -12.59
N SER A 193 11.44 -13.71 -12.46
CA SER A 193 11.52 -14.78 -13.47
C SER A 193 10.76 -14.40 -14.76
N ARG A 194 10.97 -15.14 -15.85
CA ARG A 194 10.29 -14.92 -17.16
C ARG A 194 8.75 -14.92 -17.06
N GLU A 195 8.18 -15.40 -15.96
CA GLU A 195 6.75 -15.34 -15.62
C GLU A 195 6.24 -13.92 -15.36
N VAL A 196 7.13 -12.97 -15.04
CA VAL A 196 6.81 -11.55 -14.83
C VAL A 196 6.05 -10.94 -16.01
N VAL A 197 6.23 -11.43 -17.25
CA VAL A 197 5.46 -10.94 -18.40
C VAL A 197 3.99 -11.39 -18.34
N LYS A 198 3.72 -12.63 -17.91
CA LYS A 198 2.36 -13.12 -17.69
C LYS A 198 1.73 -12.50 -16.44
N GLU A 199 2.51 -12.36 -15.37
CA GLU A 199 2.10 -11.64 -14.15
C GLU A 199 1.75 -10.19 -14.46
N LYS A 200 2.56 -9.47 -15.26
CA LYS A 200 2.27 -8.09 -15.66
C LYS A 200 0.95 -7.94 -16.41
N LYS A 201 0.56 -8.93 -17.23
CA LYS A 201 -0.73 -8.89 -17.92
C LYS A 201 -1.89 -9.05 -16.93
N LEU A 202 -1.81 -10.03 -16.05
CA LEU A 202 -2.85 -10.26 -15.04
C LEU A 202 -2.91 -9.14 -13.98
N LEU A 203 -1.76 -8.59 -13.59
CA LEU A 203 -1.67 -7.41 -12.73
C LEU A 203 -2.19 -6.17 -13.43
N ARG A 204 -2.05 -6.07 -14.75
CA ARG A 204 -2.69 -5.01 -15.51
C ARG A 204 -4.21 -5.18 -15.51
N ASP A 205 -4.70 -6.40 -15.69
CA ASP A 205 -6.13 -6.69 -15.68
C ASP A 205 -6.77 -6.50 -14.29
N VAL A 206 -6.04 -6.76 -13.20
CA VAL A 206 -6.55 -6.65 -11.81
C VAL A 206 -6.23 -5.31 -11.15
N CYS A 207 -5.08 -4.71 -11.45
CA CYS A 207 -4.57 -3.52 -10.75
C CYS A 207 -4.39 -2.27 -11.64
N PHE A 208 -4.24 -2.40 -12.96
CA PHE A 208 -3.82 -1.30 -13.84
C PHE A 208 -4.71 -1.10 -15.08
N MET A 209 -6.02 -1.37 -14.98
CA MET A 209 -6.98 -1.10 -16.07
C MET A 209 -6.76 0.28 -16.68
#